data_AF-A0A6P1HMV0-F1
#
_entry.id   AF-A0A6P1HMV0-F1
#
_cell.length_a   1.000
_cell.length_b   1.000
_cell.length_c   1.000
_cell.angle_alpha   90.00
_cell.angle_beta   90.00
_cell.angle_gamma   90.00
#
_symmetry.space_group_name_H-M   'P 1'
#
loop_
_entity.id
_entity.type
_entity.pdbx_description
1 polymer ?
#
loop_
_entity_poly.entity_id
_entity_poly.type
_entity_poly.pdbx_seq_one_letter_code
_entity_poly.pdbx_strand_id
1 'polypeptide(L)'
;MQMIHPDERFGPTLPISVAWGVAGEGPKGTRVAQDLGAELFRITTPEPGFDRQMMMLIGTVLDEGEDPGSERAIDAAGHAAGLYLHWAVEHGVIDELLGEGGRVWAAAYDHIPENVRHIALHDRHVVGVNDIDRPFITSEVMVGAGVALTPKEWRDRFAELEESGCSFVHYQPAGRDIPRELEAFAAAFNG
;
A
#
# COMPACT_ATOMS: atom_id res chain seq x y z
N MET A 1 26.86 25.89 -0.55
CA MET A 1 27.71 24.69 -0.79
C MET A 1 28.05 24.67 -2.28
N GLN A 2 29.32 24.59 -2.65
CA GLN A 2 29.77 24.59 -4.06
C GLN A 2 30.17 23.16 -4.44
N MET A 3 29.56 22.61 -5.49
CA MET A 3 29.94 21.30 -6.01
C MET A 3 31.30 21.40 -6.74
N ILE A 4 32.17 20.42 -6.51
CA ILE A 4 33.56 20.38 -7.02
C ILE A 4 33.70 19.64 -8.36
N HIS A 5 32.64 19.00 -8.84
CA HIS A 5 32.67 18.26 -10.10
C HIS A 5 32.53 19.22 -11.30
N PRO A 6 33.35 19.07 -12.35
CA PRO A 6 33.60 20.12 -13.32
C PRO A 6 32.57 20.23 -14.46
N ASP A 7 31.70 19.24 -14.68
CA ASP A 7 30.75 19.26 -15.80
C ASP A 7 29.57 18.27 -15.65
N GLU A 8 28.64 18.33 -16.62
CA GLU A 8 27.39 17.55 -16.70
C GLU A 8 27.60 16.03 -16.79
N ARG A 9 28.85 15.55 -17.01
CA ARG A 9 29.15 14.11 -17.06
C ARG A 9 29.14 13.45 -15.69
N PHE A 10 29.27 14.25 -14.62
CA PHE A 10 29.36 13.78 -13.24
C PHE A 10 28.15 14.17 -12.38
N GLY A 11 27.15 14.84 -12.97
CA GLY A 11 25.90 15.20 -12.32
C GLY A 11 25.01 16.06 -13.22
N PRO A 12 23.70 16.15 -12.93
CA PRO A 12 22.80 16.96 -13.74
C PRO A 12 23.07 18.46 -13.57
N THR A 13 22.80 19.24 -14.61
CA THR A 13 22.96 20.70 -14.61
C THR A 13 22.08 21.31 -13.53
N LEU A 14 22.68 22.15 -12.67
CA LEU A 14 21.97 22.85 -11.60
C LEU A 14 21.27 24.11 -12.11
N PRO A 15 20.10 24.47 -11.55
CA PRO A 15 19.36 23.75 -10.51
C PRO A 15 18.67 22.49 -11.07
N ILE A 16 18.73 21.39 -10.31
CA ILE A 16 17.95 20.19 -10.64
C ILE A 16 16.50 20.44 -10.24
N SER A 17 15.59 20.24 -11.19
CA SER A 17 14.17 20.11 -10.90
C SER A 17 13.83 18.62 -10.81
N VAL A 18 13.30 18.19 -9.67
CA VAL A 18 12.74 16.85 -9.49
C VAL A 18 11.23 16.96 -9.44
N ALA A 19 10.53 16.05 -10.10
CA ALA A 19 9.11 15.87 -9.87
C ALA A 19 8.89 15.48 -8.40
N TRP A 20 7.89 16.07 -7.78
CA TRP A 20 7.55 15.81 -6.39
C TRP A 20 6.03 15.87 -6.23
N GLY A 21 5.54 15.16 -5.21
CA GLY A 21 4.12 15.10 -4.91
C GLY A 21 3.87 15.18 -3.41
N VAL A 22 2.60 15.33 -3.05
CA VAL A 22 2.13 15.31 -1.67
C VAL A 22 1.41 14.00 -1.43
N ALA A 23 1.99 13.16 -0.55
CA ALA A 23 1.25 12.08 0.09
C ALA A 23 0.25 12.71 1.07
N GLY A 24 -0.97 12.89 0.61
CA GLY A 24 -2.00 13.56 1.38
C GLY A 24 -3.28 12.78 1.21
N GLU A 25 -4.00 12.54 2.29
CA GLU A 25 -5.34 11.96 2.30
C GLU A 25 -6.38 13.02 2.76
N GLY A 26 -7.62 12.86 2.31
CA GLY A 26 -8.73 13.76 2.64
C GLY A 26 -8.57 15.23 2.19
N PRO A 27 -9.52 16.10 2.56
CA PRO A 27 -9.64 17.45 1.99
C PRO A 27 -8.49 18.39 2.35
N LYS A 28 -7.82 18.17 3.49
CA LYS A 28 -6.65 18.97 3.88
C LYS A 28 -5.43 18.62 3.03
N GLY A 29 -5.15 17.34 2.82
CA GLY A 29 -4.05 16.88 1.97
C GLY A 29 -4.25 17.31 0.52
N THR A 30 -5.47 17.13 -0.01
CA THR A 30 -5.84 17.54 -1.36
C THR A 30 -5.61 19.04 -1.58
N ARG A 31 -6.07 19.89 -0.65
CA ARG A 31 -5.86 21.34 -0.75
C ARG A 31 -4.38 21.73 -0.72
N VAL A 32 -3.57 21.10 0.15
CA VAL A 32 -2.12 21.36 0.19
C VAL A 32 -1.47 21.02 -1.15
N ALA A 33 -1.84 19.89 -1.77
CA ALA A 33 -1.32 19.53 -3.09
C ALA A 33 -1.71 20.57 -4.16
N GLN A 34 -2.97 21.05 -4.15
CA GLN A 34 -3.45 22.09 -5.07
C GLN A 34 -2.72 23.42 -4.89
N ASP A 35 -2.62 23.91 -3.64
CA ASP A 35 -2.01 25.21 -3.33
C ASP A 35 -0.54 25.26 -3.76
N LEU A 36 0.14 24.11 -3.76
CA LEU A 36 1.53 24.00 -4.18
C LEU A 36 1.72 23.58 -5.65
N GLY A 37 0.64 23.24 -6.36
CA GLY A 37 0.72 22.70 -7.73
C GLY A 37 1.45 21.35 -7.81
N ALA A 38 1.35 20.54 -6.76
CA ALA A 38 2.00 19.24 -6.65
C ALA A 38 1.15 18.10 -7.21
N GLU A 39 1.79 17.00 -7.60
CA GLU A 39 1.09 15.74 -7.85
C GLU A 39 0.51 15.20 -6.52
N LEU A 40 -0.67 14.59 -6.55
CA LEU A 40 -1.29 14.01 -5.37
C LEU A 40 -0.96 12.52 -5.27
N PHE A 41 -0.50 12.05 -4.11
CA PHE A 41 -0.24 10.63 -3.85
C PHE A 41 -1.25 10.10 -2.81
N ARG A 42 -1.94 9.02 -3.16
CA ARG A 42 -3.10 8.46 -2.45
C ARG A 42 -2.96 6.97 -2.25
N ILE A 43 -3.60 6.43 -1.22
CA ILE A 43 -3.71 4.98 -0.99
C ILE A 43 -5.17 4.50 -1.01
N THR A 44 -6.12 5.38 -0.67
CA THR A 44 -7.53 4.98 -0.51
C THR A 44 -8.31 5.01 -1.82
N THR A 45 -8.41 6.19 -2.43
CA THR A 45 -9.15 6.40 -3.68
C THR A 45 -8.61 7.64 -4.41
N PRO A 46 -8.67 7.67 -5.75
CA PRO A 46 -8.39 8.89 -6.51
C PRO A 46 -9.31 10.05 -6.09
N GLU A 47 -8.78 11.27 -6.13
CA GLU A 47 -9.55 12.50 -5.95
C GLU A 47 -10.19 12.90 -7.29
N PRO A 48 -11.54 12.96 -7.40
CA PRO A 48 -12.20 13.32 -8.64
C PRO A 48 -11.80 14.71 -9.13
N GLY A 49 -11.36 14.79 -10.39
CA GLY A 49 -10.99 16.06 -11.03
C GLY A 49 -9.64 16.64 -10.59
N PHE A 50 -8.83 15.91 -9.82
CA PHE A 50 -7.43 16.28 -9.60
C PHE A 50 -6.59 15.94 -10.84
N ASP A 51 -5.76 16.88 -11.29
CA ASP A 51 -5.06 16.81 -12.58
C ASP A 51 -4.08 15.63 -12.68
N ARG A 52 -3.02 15.64 -11.86
CA ARG A 52 -2.03 14.55 -11.80
C ARG A 52 -1.99 13.92 -10.43
N GLN A 53 -2.33 12.63 -10.38
CA GLN A 53 -2.36 11.87 -9.14
C GLN A 53 -1.86 10.44 -9.31
N MET A 54 -1.32 9.91 -8.23
CA MET A 54 -0.72 8.59 -8.14
C MET A 54 -1.41 7.77 -7.06
N MET A 55 -1.73 6.52 -7.38
CA MET A 55 -2.28 5.55 -6.44
C MET A 55 -1.21 4.57 -6.00
N MET A 56 -1.01 4.45 -4.70
CA MET A 56 -0.21 3.40 -4.10
C MET A 56 -1.00 2.09 -4.10
N LEU A 57 -0.43 1.06 -4.70
CA LEU A 57 -0.95 -0.29 -4.69
C LEU A 57 0.04 -1.20 -3.98
N ILE A 58 -0.51 -2.01 -3.08
CA ILE A 58 0.24 -2.94 -2.25
C ILE A 58 -0.45 -4.29 -2.38
N GLY A 59 0.33 -5.34 -2.64
CA GLY A 59 -0.22 -6.68 -2.80
C GLY A 59 0.64 -7.58 -3.68
N THR A 60 0.08 -8.72 -4.04
CA THR A 60 0.70 -9.75 -4.89
C THR A 60 -0.24 -10.19 -5.99
N VAL A 61 0.33 -10.63 -7.11
CA VAL A 61 -0.40 -11.34 -8.17
C VAL A 61 -0.39 -12.83 -7.82
N LEU A 62 -1.56 -13.46 -7.78
CA LEU A 62 -1.70 -14.89 -7.52
C LEU A 62 -1.27 -15.74 -8.71
N ASP A 63 -0.63 -16.87 -8.41
CA ASP A 63 -0.39 -17.92 -9.41
C ASP A 63 -1.72 -18.65 -9.73
N GLU A 64 -1.75 -19.42 -10.83
CA GLU A 64 -2.97 -20.14 -11.22
C GLU A 64 -3.42 -21.13 -10.14
N GLY A 65 -4.66 -20.95 -9.65
CA GLY A 65 -5.27 -21.81 -8.64
C GLY A 65 -4.70 -21.66 -7.24
N GLU A 66 -3.89 -20.63 -6.99
CA GLU A 66 -3.29 -20.41 -5.70
C GLU A 66 -4.27 -19.86 -4.66
N ASP A 67 -4.17 -20.36 -3.43
CA ASP A 67 -4.89 -19.83 -2.29
C ASP A 67 -4.32 -18.46 -1.83
N PRO A 68 -5.17 -17.42 -1.63
CA PRO A 68 -4.74 -16.11 -1.12
C PRO A 68 -4.04 -16.12 0.24
N GLY A 69 -4.27 -17.14 1.06
CA GLY A 69 -3.60 -17.36 2.35
C GLY A 69 -2.46 -18.37 2.28
N SER A 70 -1.95 -18.68 1.07
CA SER A 70 -0.73 -19.46 0.94
C SER A 70 0.43 -18.76 1.66
N GLU A 71 1.40 -19.54 2.13
CA GLU A 71 2.61 -18.99 2.77
C GLU A 71 3.34 -17.99 1.87
N ARG A 72 3.29 -18.19 0.54
CA ARG A 72 3.91 -17.27 -0.42
C ARG A 72 3.11 -15.98 -0.56
N ALA A 73 1.79 -16.07 -0.67
CA ALA A 73 0.91 -14.89 -0.77
C ALA A 73 0.97 -14.04 0.50
N ILE A 74 1.00 -14.66 1.69
CA ILE A 74 1.16 -13.93 2.96
C ILE A 74 2.56 -13.32 3.07
N ASP A 75 3.62 -14.00 2.61
CA ASP A 75 4.98 -13.44 2.59
C ASP A 75 5.05 -12.17 1.72
N ALA A 76 4.41 -12.19 0.54
CA ALA A 76 4.44 -11.10 -0.42
C ALA A 76 3.48 -9.94 -0.08
N ALA A 77 2.29 -10.23 0.45
CA ALA A 77 1.22 -9.25 0.59
C ALA A 77 0.57 -9.19 1.99
N GLY A 78 0.97 -10.05 2.93
CA GLY A 78 0.39 -10.08 4.27
C GLY A 78 0.57 -8.78 5.04
N HIS A 79 1.65 -8.04 4.78
CA HIS A 79 1.88 -6.72 5.36
C HIS A 79 0.80 -5.69 4.95
N ALA A 80 0.23 -5.83 3.75
CA ALA A 80 -0.85 -4.99 3.25
C ALA A 80 -2.19 -5.35 3.92
N ALA A 81 -2.42 -6.64 4.17
CA ALA A 81 -3.54 -7.09 5.00
C ALA A 81 -3.41 -6.57 6.44
N GLY A 82 -2.21 -6.59 7.04
CA GLY A 82 -1.94 -5.99 8.34
C GLY A 82 -2.27 -4.49 8.39
N LEU A 83 -1.80 -3.72 7.38
CA LEU A 83 -2.15 -2.31 7.21
C LEU A 83 -3.68 -2.10 7.19
N TYR A 84 -4.42 -2.96 6.50
CA TYR A 84 -5.88 -2.88 6.43
C TYR A 84 -6.55 -3.11 7.80
N LEU A 85 -6.03 -4.04 8.61
CA LEU A 85 -6.51 -4.24 9.99
C LEU A 85 -6.20 -3.03 10.88
N HIS A 86 -4.99 -2.47 10.77
CA HIS A 86 -4.58 -1.29 11.55
C HIS A 86 -5.49 -0.10 11.23
N TRP A 87 -5.73 0.15 9.94
CA TRP A 87 -6.66 1.17 9.48
C TRP A 87 -8.07 0.95 10.03
N ALA A 88 -8.59 -0.27 9.96
CA ALA A 88 -9.95 -0.57 10.43
C ALA A 88 -10.13 -0.28 11.93
N VAL A 89 -9.07 -0.41 12.72
CA VAL A 89 -9.12 -0.14 14.17
C VAL A 89 -9.02 1.34 14.46
N GLU A 90 -8.14 2.05 13.77
CA GLU A 90 -8.02 3.51 13.87
C GLU A 90 -9.34 4.21 13.50
N HIS A 91 -10.09 3.61 12.57
CA HIS A 91 -11.38 4.12 12.12
C HIS A 91 -12.59 3.51 12.85
N GLY A 92 -12.38 2.58 13.79
CA GLY A 92 -13.45 1.97 14.59
C GLY A 92 -14.40 1.04 13.81
N VAL A 93 -13.94 0.48 12.69
CA VAL A 93 -14.73 -0.39 11.78
C VAL A 93 -14.25 -1.84 11.77
N ILE A 94 -13.39 -2.24 12.71
CA ILE A 94 -12.82 -3.60 12.76
C ILE A 94 -13.88 -4.70 12.92
N ASP A 95 -14.98 -4.41 13.63
CA ASP A 95 -16.10 -5.34 13.81
C ASP A 95 -16.94 -5.47 12.53
N GLU A 96 -17.08 -4.40 11.75
CA GLU A 96 -17.71 -4.46 10.42
C GLU A 96 -16.86 -5.29 9.46
N LEU A 97 -15.54 -5.22 9.63
CA LEU A 97 -14.60 -5.89 8.75
C LEU A 97 -14.46 -7.39 9.03
N LEU A 98 -14.23 -7.75 10.28
CA LEU A 98 -13.89 -9.12 10.69
C LEU A 98 -14.99 -9.78 11.53
N GLY A 99 -16.13 -9.11 11.74
CA GLY A 99 -17.17 -9.60 12.65
C GLY A 99 -16.62 -9.83 14.05
N GLU A 100 -16.93 -10.99 14.63
CA GLU A 100 -16.38 -11.37 15.94
C GLU A 100 -14.85 -11.51 15.95
N GLY A 101 -14.23 -11.81 14.80
CA GLY A 101 -12.78 -11.91 14.67
C GLY A 101 -12.05 -10.60 14.95
N GLY A 102 -12.71 -9.47 14.72
CA GLY A 102 -12.14 -8.13 14.94
C GLY A 102 -11.81 -7.88 16.42
N ARG A 103 -12.76 -8.21 17.30
CA ARG A 103 -12.55 -8.14 18.76
C ARG A 103 -11.46 -9.09 19.24
N VAL A 104 -11.36 -10.28 18.65
CA VAL A 104 -10.31 -11.26 19.02
C VAL A 104 -8.92 -10.75 18.63
N TRP A 105 -8.77 -10.22 17.42
CA TRP A 105 -7.53 -9.61 16.96
C TRP A 105 -7.15 -8.39 17.82
N ALA A 106 -8.11 -7.49 18.11
CA ALA A 106 -7.83 -6.31 18.92
C ALA A 106 -7.40 -6.68 20.35
N ALA A 107 -8.06 -7.68 20.94
CA ALA A 107 -7.71 -8.20 22.26
C ALA A 107 -6.33 -8.86 22.31
N ALA A 108 -5.78 -9.30 21.17
CA ALA A 108 -4.42 -9.85 21.13
C ALA A 108 -3.37 -8.80 21.56
N TYR A 109 -3.67 -7.51 21.43
CA TYR A 109 -2.81 -6.40 21.86
C TYR A 109 -3.05 -5.94 23.31
N ASP A 110 -4.05 -6.46 24.03
CA ASP A 110 -4.43 -5.96 25.36
C ASP A 110 -3.34 -6.15 26.41
N HIS A 111 -2.49 -7.17 26.24
CA HIS A 111 -1.34 -7.43 27.11
C HIS A 111 -0.24 -6.35 27.00
N ILE A 112 -0.28 -5.50 25.97
CA ILE A 112 0.70 -4.44 25.72
C ILE A 112 0.26 -3.16 26.43
N PRO A 113 1.16 -2.47 27.16
CA PRO A 113 0.85 -1.20 27.82
C PRO A 113 0.35 -0.15 26.82
N GLU A 114 -0.73 0.55 27.18
CA GLU A 114 -1.44 1.49 26.31
C GLU A 114 -0.51 2.52 25.64
N ASN A 115 0.44 3.06 26.40
CA ASN A 115 1.35 4.11 25.93
C ASN A 115 2.32 3.66 24.81
N VAL A 116 2.49 2.36 24.60
CA VAL A 116 3.33 1.79 23.52
C VAL A 116 2.57 0.86 22.59
N ARG A 117 1.29 0.60 22.84
CA ARG A 117 0.47 -0.31 22.02
C ARG A 117 0.42 0.10 20.55
N HIS A 118 0.33 1.40 20.27
CA HIS A 118 0.35 1.91 18.91
C HIS A 118 1.68 1.61 18.16
N ILE A 119 2.81 1.56 18.87
CA ILE A 119 4.11 1.19 18.28
C ILE A 119 4.12 -0.31 17.97
N ALA A 120 3.68 -1.13 18.91
CA ALA A 120 3.63 -2.58 18.75
C ALA A 120 2.67 -2.99 17.62
N LEU A 121 1.53 -2.32 17.51
CA LEU A 121 0.57 -2.50 16.43
C LEU A 121 1.23 -2.31 15.06
N HIS A 122 2.05 -1.27 14.93
CA HIS A 122 2.75 -0.93 13.69
C HIS A 122 4.12 -1.63 13.56
N ASP A 123 4.41 -2.67 14.34
CA ASP A 123 5.63 -3.46 14.11
C ASP A 123 5.58 -4.08 12.70
N ARG A 124 6.70 -3.95 11.97
CA ARG A 124 6.86 -4.35 10.55
C ARG A 124 5.87 -3.71 9.58
N HIS A 125 5.27 -2.57 9.95
CA HIS A 125 4.27 -1.89 9.12
C HIS A 125 4.76 -1.67 7.68
N VAL A 126 3.92 -2.09 6.74
CA VAL A 126 4.14 -2.05 5.28
C VAL A 126 5.39 -2.79 4.75
N VAL A 127 6.09 -3.57 5.58
CA VAL A 127 7.29 -4.34 5.14
C VAL A 127 7.24 -5.82 5.53
N GLY A 128 6.33 -6.21 6.43
CA GLY A 128 6.13 -7.60 6.82
C GLY A 128 4.91 -7.75 7.73
N VAL A 129 4.71 -8.96 8.23
CA VAL A 129 3.69 -9.27 9.23
C VAL A 129 4.39 -9.49 10.57
N ASN A 130 3.91 -8.83 11.62
CA ASN A 130 4.39 -9.05 12.99
C ASN A 130 3.80 -10.34 13.57
N ASP A 131 4.37 -10.80 14.68
CA ASP A 131 4.00 -12.10 15.26
C ASP A 131 2.58 -12.12 15.85
N ILE A 132 2.03 -10.95 16.24
CA ILE A 132 0.68 -10.82 16.80
C ILE A 132 -0.37 -10.90 15.70
N ASP A 133 -0.13 -10.22 14.57
CA ASP A 133 -1.04 -10.18 13.43
C ASP A 133 -1.03 -11.50 12.63
N ARG A 134 0.11 -12.20 12.61
CA ARG A 134 0.31 -13.37 11.74
C ARG A 134 -0.80 -14.43 11.81
N PRO A 135 -1.31 -14.85 12.98
CA PRO A 135 -2.40 -15.82 13.08
C PRO A 135 -3.73 -15.35 12.47
N PHE A 136 -3.89 -14.04 12.26
CA PHE A 136 -5.10 -13.41 11.75
C PHE A 136 -5.00 -13.04 10.26
N ILE A 137 -3.82 -13.13 9.65
CA ILE A 137 -3.66 -12.95 8.20
C ILE A 137 -4.08 -14.25 7.49
N THR A 138 -5.39 -14.47 7.40
CA THR A 138 -5.99 -15.64 6.73
C THR A 138 -6.34 -15.32 5.27
N SER A 139 -6.70 -16.34 4.48
CA SER A 139 -7.15 -16.16 3.10
C SER A 139 -8.34 -15.19 3.02
N GLU A 140 -9.27 -15.25 3.96
CA GLU A 140 -10.42 -14.35 4.03
C GLU A 140 -9.99 -12.89 4.26
N VAL A 141 -9.00 -12.65 5.13
CA VAL A 141 -8.48 -11.30 5.38
C VAL A 141 -7.71 -10.78 4.17
N MET A 142 -6.91 -11.63 3.52
CA MET A 142 -6.18 -11.29 2.29
C MET A 142 -7.13 -10.92 1.14
N VAL A 143 -8.23 -11.66 0.99
CA VAL A 143 -9.29 -11.37 0.01
C VAL A 143 -10.05 -10.09 0.39
N GLY A 144 -10.45 -9.93 1.65
CA GLY A 144 -11.17 -8.75 2.13
C GLY A 144 -10.38 -7.46 1.97
N ALA A 145 -9.05 -7.53 2.17
CA ALA A 145 -8.15 -6.40 1.93
C ALA A 145 -7.89 -6.14 0.43
N GLY A 146 -8.22 -7.10 -0.46
CA GLY A 146 -7.95 -6.99 -1.89
C GLY A 146 -6.46 -6.91 -2.23
N VAL A 147 -5.62 -7.64 -1.49
CA VAL A 147 -4.14 -7.55 -1.58
C VAL A 147 -3.51 -8.77 -2.26
N ALA A 148 -4.28 -9.84 -2.46
CA ALA A 148 -3.86 -11.03 -3.20
C ALA A 148 -4.90 -11.30 -4.29
N LEU A 149 -4.59 -10.85 -5.49
CA LEU A 149 -5.53 -10.85 -6.62
C LEU A 149 -4.95 -11.64 -7.79
N THR A 150 -5.82 -12.26 -8.57
CA THR A 150 -5.46 -12.86 -9.85
C THR A 150 -5.00 -11.81 -10.86
N PRO A 151 -4.28 -12.20 -11.93
CA PRO A 151 -3.92 -11.26 -12.99
C PRO A 151 -5.12 -10.52 -13.60
N LYS A 152 -6.28 -11.17 -13.68
CA LYS A 152 -7.50 -10.52 -14.21
C LYS A 152 -8.03 -9.47 -13.25
N GLU A 153 -8.13 -9.77 -11.96
CA GLU A 153 -8.62 -8.83 -10.96
C GLU A 153 -7.71 -7.61 -10.81
N TRP A 154 -6.39 -7.78 -10.95
CA TRP A 154 -5.48 -6.63 -11.02
C TRP A 154 -5.74 -5.74 -12.24
N ARG A 155 -5.98 -6.32 -13.42
CA ARG A 155 -6.34 -5.55 -14.62
C ARG A 155 -7.66 -4.80 -14.45
N ASP A 156 -8.66 -5.48 -13.91
CA ASP A 156 -9.97 -4.85 -13.61
C ASP A 156 -9.75 -3.65 -12.66
N ARG A 157 -8.94 -3.82 -11.61
CA ARG A 157 -8.58 -2.73 -10.68
C ARG A 157 -7.81 -1.60 -11.34
N PHE A 158 -6.89 -1.88 -12.27
CA PHE A 158 -6.18 -0.82 -13.01
C PHE A 158 -7.14 0.00 -13.88
N ALA A 159 -8.07 -0.67 -14.57
CA ALA A 159 -9.09 0.00 -15.37
C ALA A 159 -9.99 0.89 -14.49
N GLU A 160 -10.44 0.40 -13.33
CA GLU A 160 -11.22 1.20 -12.38
C GLU A 160 -10.47 2.44 -11.88
N LEU A 161 -9.17 2.31 -11.62
CA LEU A 161 -8.33 3.43 -11.19
C LEU A 161 -8.16 4.45 -12.31
N GLU A 162 -7.93 4.00 -13.55
CA GLU A 162 -7.83 4.88 -14.72
C GLU A 162 -9.14 5.64 -14.95
N GLU A 163 -10.28 4.95 -14.91
CA GLU A 163 -11.62 5.55 -15.01
C GLU A 163 -11.89 6.57 -13.89
N SER A 164 -11.32 6.33 -12.71
CA SER A 164 -11.41 7.22 -11.55
C SER A 164 -10.43 8.40 -11.59
N GLY A 165 -9.61 8.52 -12.65
CA GLY A 165 -8.69 9.65 -12.86
C GLY A 165 -7.29 9.45 -12.27
N CYS A 166 -6.89 8.20 -11.97
CA CYS A 166 -5.52 7.88 -11.60
C CYS A 166 -4.57 8.08 -12.80
N SER A 167 -3.49 8.84 -12.60
CA SER A 167 -2.48 9.08 -13.64
C SER A 167 -1.32 8.08 -13.59
N PHE A 168 -0.96 7.61 -12.39
CA PHE A 168 0.18 6.70 -12.18
C PHE A 168 -0.11 5.70 -11.07
N VAL A 169 0.43 4.49 -11.22
CA VAL A 169 0.43 3.50 -10.14
C VAL A 169 1.83 3.47 -9.51
N HIS A 170 1.86 3.49 -8.17
CA HIS A 170 3.05 3.19 -7.38
C HIS A 170 2.86 1.81 -6.73
N TYR A 171 3.58 0.82 -7.23
CA TYR A 171 3.55 -0.52 -6.68
C TYR A 171 4.59 -0.68 -5.57
N GLN A 172 4.16 -1.12 -4.39
CA GLN A 172 5.04 -1.48 -3.28
C GLN A 172 5.09 -3.00 -3.11
N PRO A 173 6.15 -3.67 -3.59
CA PRO A 173 6.36 -5.09 -3.32
C PRO A 173 6.89 -5.32 -1.91
N ALA A 174 6.66 -6.51 -1.36
CA ALA A 174 7.32 -7.01 -0.15
C ALA A 174 7.58 -8.51 -0.24
N GLY A 175 8.05 -9.09 0.86
CA GLY A 175 8.40 -10.50 0.93
C GLY A 175 9.81 -10.80 0.45
N ARG A 176 10.12 -12.09 0.36
CA ARG A 176 11.47 -12.60 0.09
C ARG A 176 11.86 -12.58 -1.39
N ASP A 177 10.89 -12.51 -2.30
CA ASP A 177 11.11 -12.57 -3.75
C ASP A 177 10.59 -11.32 -4.48
N ILE A 178 11.20 -10.18 -4.16
CA ILE A 178 10.87 -8.89 -4.78
C ILE A 178 10.97 -8.91 -6.31
N PRO A 179 11.98 -9.55 -6.94
CA PRO A 179 12.02 -9.65 -8.40
C PRO A 179 10.77 -10.30 -9.00
N ARG A 180 10.29 -11.41 -8.41
CA ARG A 180 9.05 -12.07 -8.85
C ARG A 180 7.85 -11.15 -8.71
N GLU A 181 7.72 -10.44 -7.60
CA GLU A 181 6.60 -9.51 -7.37
C GLU A 181 6.59 -8.38 -8.41
N LEU A 182 7.75 -7.78 -8.70
CA LEU A 182 7.88 -6.75 -9.73
C LEU A 182 7.56 -7.29 -11.13
N GLU A 183 8.06 -8.47 -11.49
CA GLU A 183 7.81 -9.11 -12.79
C GLU A 183 6.33 -9.47 -12.97
N ALA A 184 5.71 -10.08 -11.96
CA ALA A 184 4.31 -10.50 -12.01
C ALA A 184 3.36 -9.28 -12.07
N PHE A 185 3.62 -8.25 -11.27
CA PHE A 185 2.82 -7.02 -11.30
C PHE A 185 2.98 -6.28 -12.63
N ALA A 186 4.20 -6.18 -13.15
CA ALA A 186 4.44 -5.57 -14.47
C ALA A 186 3.77 -6.37 -15.59
N ALA A 187 3.76 -7.71 -15.52
CA ALA A 187 3.04 -8.54 -16.49
C ALA A 187 1.52 -8.35 -16.41
N ALA A 188 0.96 -8.23 -15.20
CA ALA A 188 -0.46 -7.93 -15.01
C ALA A 188 -0.82 -6.53 -15.51
N PHE A 189 0.05 -5.53 -15.32
CA PHE A 189 -0.17 -4.14 -15.73
C PHE A 189 -0.10 -3.94 -17.25
N ASN A 190 0.75 -4.70 -17.95
CA ASN A 190 0.97 -4.56 -19.40
C ASN A 190 0.12 -5.52 -20.27
N GLY A 191 -0.54 -6.50 -19.67
CA GLY A 191 -1.35 -7.52 -20.37
C GLY A 191 -2.80 -7.11 -20.55
#